data_AF-A0A6L9QEU0-F1
#
_entry.id   AF-A0A6L9QEU0-F1
#
_cell.length_a   1.000
_cell.length_b   1.000
_cell.length_c   1.000
_cell.angle_alpha   90.00
_cell.angle_beta   90.00
_cell.angle_gamma   90.00
#
_symmetry.space_group_name_H-M   'P 1'
#
loop_
_entity.id
_entity.type
_entity.pdbx_description
1 polymer ?
#
loop_
_entity_poly.entity_id
_entity_poly.type
_entity_poly.pdbx_seq_one_letter_code
_entity_poly.pdbx_strand_id
1 'polypeptide(L)'
;MTPRSWLYVPGDRPDRIGKALASGADAVILDLEDAVAPSAKQDARRTVLETLAAGHAAYVRINAPGTPDGAGDLALLATAPTALAGVRVPKCEHPDDLRRVADALGVPVLPVLESALGVENALLLATAHPLVAGISLGEADLAADLRVAGGDALA
;
A
#
# COMPACT_ATOMS: atom_id res chain seq x y z
N MET A 1 14.57 -0.80 -12.62
CA MET A 1 13.64 -1.39 -13.61
C MET A 1 12.24 -1.18 -13.07
N THR A 2 11.28 -0.77 -13.90
CA THR A 2 9.88 -0.63 -13.47
C THR A 2 9.27 -2.02 -13.25
N PRO A 3 8.65 -2.32 -12.08
CA PRO A 3 8.05 -3.64 -11.84
C PRO A 3 6.94 -3.95 -12.85
N ARG A 4 6.96 -5.14 -13.44
CA ARG A 4 5.94 -5.64 -14.38
C ARG A 4 4.90 -6.52 -13.67
N SER A 5 5.25 -7.05 -12.52
CA SER A 5 4.37 -7.88 -11.69
C SER A 5 4.41 -7.42 -10.23
N TRP A 6 3.23 -7.32 -9.63
CA TRP A 6 3.03 -6.91 -8.25
C TRP A 6 2.24 -8.02 -7.53
N LEU A 7 2.84 -8.63 -6.52
CA LEU A 7 2.24 -9.72 -5.76
C LEU A 7 1.86 -9.26 -4.36
N TYR A 8 0.56 -9.21 -4.10
CA TYR A 8 0.04 -8.93 -2.75
C TYR A 8 0.12 -10.17 -1.86
N VAL A 9 0.50 -9.97 -0.61
CA VAL A 9 0.50 -11.01 0.43
C VAL A 9 0.07 -10.42 1.77
N PRO A 10 -0.84 -11.04 2.52
CA PRO A 10 -1.26 -10.54 3.83
C PRO A 10 -0.09 -10.50 4.82
N GLY A 11 0.05 -9.39 5.54
CA GLY A 11 1.13 -9.16 6.50
C GLY A 11 1.09 -10.10 7.71
N ASP A 12 -0.07 -10.67 8.03
CA ASP A 12 -0.28 -11.63 9.12
C ASP A 12 0.02 -13.09 8.73
N ARG A 13 0.56 -13.32 7.51
CA ARG A 13 0.80 -14.67 6.95
C ARG A 13 2.28 -14.90 6.63
N PRO A 14 3.16 -15.08 7.64
CA PRO A 14 4.59 -15.28 7.43
C PRO A 14 4.90 -16.48 6.50
N ASP A 15 4.08 -17.53 6.54
CA ASP A 15 4.19 -18.69 5.66
C ASP A 15 3.99 -18.34 4.17
N ARG A 16 3.15 -17.34 3.89
CA ARG A 16 2.88 -16.84 2.53
C ARG A 16 3.90 -15.78 2.11
N ILE A 17 4.34 -14.93 3.04
CA ILE A 17 5.35 -13.89 2.77
C ILE A 17 6.63 -14.53 2.24
N GLY A 18 7.14 -15.58 2.89
CA GLY A 18 8.34 -16.29 2.41
C GLY A 18 8.19 -16.84 0.99
N LYS A 19 7.01 -17.36 0.64
CA LYS A 19 6.71 -17.85 -0.72
C LYS A 19 6.60 -16.71 -1.73
N ALA A 20 5.97 -15.59 -1.36
CA ALA A 20 5.83 -14.42 -2.21
C ALA A 20 7.21 -13.83 -2.56
N LEU A 21 8.09 -13.69 -1.57
CA LEU A 21 9.47 -13.22 -1.76
C LEU A 21 10.30 -14.16 -2.66
N ALA A 22 10.02 -15.46 -2.64
CA ALA A 22 10.68 -16.46 -3.49
C ALA A 22 10.02 -16.68 -4.86
N SER A 23 8.93 -15.97 -5.17
CA SER A 23 8.08 -16.26 -6.35
C SER A 23 8.67 -15.80 -7.69
N GLY A 24 9.64 -14.88 -7.68
CA GLY A 24 10.13 -14.20 -8.87
C GLY A 24 9.27 -13.02 -9.34
N ALA A 25 8.28 -12.60 -8.55
CA ALA A 25 7.58 -11.33 -8.78
C ALA A 25 8.55 -10.14 -8.73
N ASP A 26 8.35 -9.15 -9.60
CA ASP A 26 9.23 -7.96 -9.65
C ASP A 26 9.03 -7.07 -8.39
N ALA A 27 7.83 -7.07 -7.81
CA ALA A 27 7.50 -6.41 -6.56
C ALA A 27 6.58 -7.26 -5.69
N VAL A 28 6.89 -7.38 -4.40
CA VAL A 28 6.03 -7.97 -3.37
C VAL A 28 5.46 -6.86 -2.50
N ILE A 29 4.15 -6.87 -2.30
CA ILE A 29 3.42 -5.93 -1.46
C ILE A 29 2.94 -6.68 -0.22
N LEU A 30 3.52 -6.34 0.93
CA LEU A 30 3.06 -6.81 2.22
C LEU A 30 1.84 -5.97 2.62
N ASP A 31 0.70 -6.61 2.74
CA ASP A 31 -0.56 -5.92 2.97
C ASP A 31 -0.89 -5.84 4.47
N LEU A 32 -1.02 -4.62 4.98
CA LEU A 32 -1.50 -4.35 6.35
C LEU A 32 -2.98 -3.97 6.38
N GLU A 33 -3.63 -3.80 5.23
CA GLU A 33 -4.98 -3.26 5.11
C GLU A 33 -6.03 -4.36 4.93
N ASP A 34 -6.76 -4.43 3.81
CA ASP A 34 -7.99 -5.22 3.71
C ASP A 34 -7.79 -6.73 3.80
N ALA A 35 -6.58 -7.25 3.51
CA ALA A 35 -6.30 -8.68 3.68
C ALA A 35 -5.99 -9.07 5.14
N VAL A 36 -5.98 -8.12 6.07
CA VAL A 36 -5.66 -8.34 7.49
C VAL A 36 -6.86 -7.96 8.37
N ALA A 37 -7.34 -8.93 9.14
CA ALA A 37 -8.43 -8.69 10.10
C ALA A 37 -8.03 -7.65 11.17
N PRO A 38 -8.96 -6.85 11.71
CA PRO A 38 -8.65 -5.84 12.73
C PRO A 38 -7.89 -6.39 13.94
N SER A 39 -8.25 -7.58 14.42
CA SER A 39 -7.58 -8.24 15.56
C SER A 39 -6.14 -8.69 15.25
N ALA A 40 -5.77 -8.82 13.97
CA ALA A 40 -4.46 -9.27 13.53
C ALA A 40 -3.53 -8.13 13.12
N LYS A 41 -3.99 -6.86 13.12
CA LYS A 41 -3.20 -5.70 12.65
C LYS A 41 -1.86 -5.56 13.37
N GLN A 42 -1.84 -5.76 14.69
CA GLN A 42 -0.61 -5.67 15.47
C GLN A 42 0.38 -6.79 15.12
N ASP A 43 -0.10 -8.02 14.94
CA ASP A 43 0.74 -9.14 14.55
C ASP A 43 1.27 -8.97 13.12
N ALA A 44 0.42 -8.50 12.20
CA ALA A 44 0.82 -8.18 10.83
C ALA A 44 1.94 -7.13 10.79
N ARG A 45 1.80 -6.03 11.54
CA ARG A 45 2.84 -5.00 11.67
C ARG A 45 4.17 -5.59 12.14
N ARG A 46 4.13 -6.43 13.17
CA ARG A 46 5.34 -7.10 13.70
C ARG A 46 6.00 -7.95 12.61
N THR A 47 5.23 -8.80 11.94
CA THR A 47 5.75 -9.66 10.87
C THR A 47 6.31 -8.88 9.68
N VAL A 48 5.66 -7.78 9.28
CA VAL A 48 6.17 -6.87 8.24
C VAL A 48 7.50 -6.25 8.66
N LEU A 49 7.59 -5.73 9.88
CA LEU A 49 8.84 -5.14 10.40
C LEU A 49 9.97 -6.17 10.45
N GLU A 50 9.70 -7.37 10.95
CA GLU A 50 10.66 -8.48 10.99
C GLU A 50 11.16 -8.86 9.59
N THR A 51 10.25 -8.90 8.61
CA THR A 51 10.58 -9.18 7.21
C THR A 51 11.52 -8.11 6.63
N LEU A 52 11.21 -6.84 6.84
CA LEU A 52 12.04 -5.72 6.39
C LEU A 52 13.39 -5.70 7.13
N ALA A 53 13.40 -6.00 8.43
CA ALA A 53 14.61 -6.08 9.26
C ALA A 53 15.56 -7.21 8.86
N ALA A 54 15.04 -8.29 8.30
CA ALA A 54 15.83 -9.35 7.68
C ALA A 54 16.45 -8.95 6.32
N GLY A 55 16.19 -7.74 5.82
CA GLY A 55 16.74 -7.21 4.57
C GLY A 55 15.95 -7.60 3.32
N HIS A 56 14.75 -8.17 3.48
CA HIS A 56 13.88 -8.49 2.35
C HIS A 56 13.22 -7.21 1.83
N ALA A 57 13.69 -6.74 0.67
CA ALA A 57 13.12 -5.56 0.03
C ALA A 57 11.67 -5.80 -0.39
N ALA A 58 10.74 -4.98 0.10
CA ALA A 58 9.32 -5.12 -0.19
C ALA A 58 8.59 -3.77 -0.16
N TYR A 59 7.47 -3.70 -0.88
CA TYR A 59 6.50 -2.63 -0.73
C TYR A 59 5.54 -2.97 0.41
N VAL A 60 4.92 -1.97 1.02
CA VAL A 60 3.89 -2.18 2.04
C VAL A 60 2.62 -1.43 1.65
N ARG A 61 1.47 -2.10 1.64
CA ARG A 61 0.17 -1.40 1.62
C ARG A 61 -0.22 -1.11 3.07
N ILE A 62 -0.26 0.17 3.42
CA ILE A 62 -0.67 0.61 4.76
C ILE A 62 -2.20 0.71 4.85
N ASN A 63 -2.72 0.83 6.06
CA ASN A 63 -4.08 1.29 6.29
C ASN A 63 -4.20 2.79 5.95
N ALA A 64 -5.43 3.25 5.70
CA ALA A 64 -5.70 4.65 5.34
C ALA A 64 -5.05 5.63 6.34
N PRO A 65 -4.23 6.61 5.90
CA PRO A 65 -3.43 7.47 6.78
C PRO A 65 -4.20 8.30 7.81
N GLY A 66 -5.51 8.53 7.58
CA GLY A 66 -6.39 9.23 8.51
C GLY A 66 -6.94 8.38 9.66
N THR A 67 -6.58 7.09 9.73
CA THR A 67 -7.10 6.14 10.73
C THR A 67 -6.08 5.83 11.83
N PRO A 68 -6.51 5.36 13.02
CA PRO A 68 -5.59 4.90 14.06
C PRO A 68 -4.64 3.79 13.57
N ASP A 69 -5.12 2.90 12.72
CA ASP A 69 -4.30 1.85 12.13
C ASP A 69 -3.26 2.41 11.15
N GLY A 70 -3.63 3.38 10.31
CA GLY A 70 -2.68 4.06 9.42
C GLY A 70 -1.58 4.79 10.20
N ALA A 71 -1.94 5.46 11.29
CA ALA A 71 -0.96 6.08 12.19
C ALA A 71 0.01 5.04 12.80
N GLY A 72 -0.52 3.88 13.22
CA GLY A 72 0.28 2.78 13.73
C GLY A 72 1.23 2.19 12.68
N ASP A 73 0.78 2.09 11.43
CA ASP A 73 1.60 1.62 10.31
C ASP A 73 2.74 2.60 10.01
N LEU A 74 2.46 3.90 9.96
CA LEU A 74 3.49 4.92 9.72
C LEU A 74 4.53 4.96 10.84
N ALA A 75 4.10 4.88 12.10
CA ALA A 75 5.01 4.85 13.23
C ALA A 75 5.95 3.62 13.18
N LEU A 76 5.41 2.46 12.81
CA LEU A 76 6.20 1.25 12.62
C LEU A 76 7.19 1.39 11.45
N LEU A 77 6.72 1.82 10.27
CA LEU A 77 7.54 1.90 9.07
C LEU A 77 8.61 2.99 9.15
N ALA A 78 8.41 4.06 9.92
CA ALA A 78 9.43 5.06 10.20
C ALA A 78 10.64 4.49 10.96
N THR A 79 10.45 3.36 11.65
CA THR A 79 11.54 2.63 12.32
C THR A 79 12.13 1.50 11.47
N ALA A 80 11.53 1.23 10.30
CA ALA A 80 11.95 0.13 9.46
C ALA A 80 13.31 0.42 8.82
N PRO A 81 14.18 -0.61 8.67
CA PRO A 81 15.44 -0.46 7.97
C PRO A 81 15.26 -0.25 6.45
N THR A 82 16.36 -0.01 5.75
CA THR A 82 16.45 0.41 4.33
C THR A 82 15.79 -0.52 3.30
N ALA A 83 15.19 -1.64 3.72
CA ALA A 83 14.50 -2.60 2.86
C ALA A 83 13.07 -2.17 2.47
N LEU A 84 12.52 -1.11 3.05
CA LEU A 84 11.22 -0.57 2.60
C LEU A 84 11.36 0.05 1.20
N ALA A 85 10.87 -0.65 0.18
CA ALA A 85 11.00 -0.24 -1.22
C ALA A 85 10.02 0.88 -1.62
N GLY A 86 8.90 0.99 -0.90
CA GLY A 86 7.87 1.99 -1.11
C GLY A 86 6.57 1.64 -0.41
N VAL A 87 5.62 2.58 -0.41
CA VAL A 87 4.34 2.42 0.27
C VAL A 87 3.18 2.62 -0.71
N ARG A 88 2.24 1.68 -0.68
CA ARG A 88 0.93 1.84 -1.29
C ARG A 88 -0.04 2.46 -0.30
N VAL A 89 -0.68 3.55 -0.72
CA VAL A 89 -1.59 4.32 0.12
C VAL A 89 -3.02 4.12 -0.40
N PRO A 90 -3.88 3.39 0.33
CA PRO A 90 -5.26 3.19 -0.07
C PRO A 90 -6.10 4.44 0.24
N LYS A 91 -7.33 4.48 -0.31
CA LYS A 91 -8.36 5.50 -0.02
C LYS A 91 -7.83 6.93 -0.20
N CYS A 92 -6.96 7.14 -1.19
CA CYS A 92 -6.32 8.42 -1.44
C CYS A 92 -7.27 9.38 -2.17
N GLU A 93 -7.75 10.38 -1.45
CA GLU A 93 -8.59 11.45 -2.01
C GLU A 93 -7.94 12.83 -1.87
N HIS A 94 -7.01 13.00 -0.92
CA HIS A 94 -6.37 14.28 -0.63
C HIS A 94 -4.84 14.24 -0.80
N PRO A 95 -4.23 15.17 -1.54
CA PRO A 95 -2.78 15.25 -1.73
C PRO A 95 -1.96 15.31 -0.42
N ASP A 96 -2.54 15.86 0.64
CA ASP A 96 -1.86 15.98 1.94
C ASP A 96 -1.59 14.63 2.59
N ASP A 97 -2.39 13.60 2.32
CA ASP A 97 -2.13 12.25 2.84
C ASP A 97 -0.85 11.69 2.20
N LEU A 98 -0.66 11.89 0.90
CA LEU A 98 0.56 11.48 0.21
C LEU A 98 1.79 12.24 0.69
N ARG A 99 1.68 13.55 0.89
CA ARG A 99 2.77 14.36 1.46
C ARG A 99 3.15 13.87 2.84
N ARG A 100 2.17 13.67 3.72
CA ARG A 100 2.40 13.15 5.09
C ARG A 100 3.15 11.82 5.07
N VAL A 101 2.70 10.86 4.25
CA VAL A 101 3.34 9.55 4.15
C VAL A 101 4.75 9.66 3.58
N ALA A 102 4.94 10.44 2.51
CA ALA A 102 6.22 10.61 1.86
C ALA A 102 7.24 11.33 2.76
N ASP A 103 6.84 12.39 3.45
CA ASP A 103 7.71 13.13 4.38
C ASP A 103 8.08 12.29 5.61
N ALA A 104 7.16 11.46 6.10
CA ALA A 104 7.40 10.61 7.26
C ALA A 104 8.38 9.46 6.96
N LEU A 105 8.36 8.91 5.75
CA LEU A 105 9.08 7.68 5.43
C LEU A 105 10.25 7.88 4.46
N GLY A 106 10.26 8.94 3.66
CA GLY A 106 11.33 9.22 2.69
C GLY A 106 11.46 8.18 1.56
N VAL A 107 10.42 7.38 1.32
CA VAL A 107 10.37 6.32 0.29
C VAL A 107 9.32 6.63 -0.78
N PRO A 108 9.39 5.98 -1.96
CA PRO A 108 8.34 6.09 -2.97
C PRO A 108 6.93 5.82 -2.41
N VAL A 109 5.96 6.67 -2.77
CA VAL A 109 4.55 6.51 -2.42
C VAL A 109 3.71 6.28 -3.68
N LEU A 110 2.75 5.37 -3.60
CA LEU A 110 1.89 4.96 -4.69
C LEU A 110 0.41 5.01 -4.23
N PRO A 111 -0.33 6.09 -4.52
CA PRO A 111 -1.77 6.12 -4.27
C PRO A 111 -2.52 5.01 -5.03
N VAL A 112 -3.58 4.53 -4.40
CA VAL A 112 -4.60 3.71 -5.03
C VAL A 112 -5.84 4.58 -5.27
N LEU A 113 -6.28 4.66 -6.52
CA LEU A 113 -7.53 5.29 -6.91
C LEU A 113 -8.65 4.26 -6.78
N GLU A 114 -9.48 4.43 -5.76
CA GLU A 114 -10.51 3.46 -5.39
C GLU A 114 -11.84 4.11 -5.00
N SER A 115 -12.00 5.40 -5.32
CA SER A 115 -13.24 6.14 -5.22
C SER A 115 -13.38 7.12 -6.40
N ALA A 116 -14.61 7.58 -6.66
CA ALA A 116 -14.89 8.62 -7.65
C ALA A 116 -14.07 9.89 -7.41
N LEU A 117 -13.94 10.29 -6.14
CA LEU A 117 -13.15 11.48 -5.77
C LEU A 117 -11.65 11.26 -5.99
N GLY A 118 -11.13 10.06 -5.70
CA GLY A 118 -9.75 9.71 -6.02
C GLY A 118 -9.47 9.81 -7.52
N VAL A 119 -10.40 9.32 -8.37
CA VAL A 119 -10.30 9.43 -9.83
C VAL A 119 -10.33 10.89 -10.29
N GLU A 120 -11.28 11.70 -9.79
CA GLU A 120 -11.35 13.15 -10.10
C GLU A 120 -10.05 13.88 -9.71
N ASN A 121 -9.45 13.50 -8.57
CA ASN A 121 -8.24 14.12 -8.05
C ASN A 121 -6.93 13.51 -8.58
N ALA A 122 -6.96 12.60 -9.56
CA ALA A 122 -5.79 11.83 -10.00
C ALA A 122 -4.55 12.70 -10.32
N LEU A 123 -4.73 13.82 -11.03
CA LEU A 123 -3.62 14.75 -11.34
C LEU A 123 -3.04 15.41 -10.08
N LEU A 124 -3.92 15.83 -9.16
CA LEU A 124 -3.50 16.44 -7.90
C LEU A 124 -2.70 15.45 -7.04
N LEU A 125 -3.15 14.18 -7.00
CA LEU A 125 -2.44 13.10 -6.33
C LEU A 125 -1.10 12.79 -7.00
N ALA A 126 -1.06 12.69 -8.34
CA ALA A 126 0.15 12.42 -9.13
C ALA A 126 1.25 13.45 -8.88
N THR A 127 0.87 14.71 -8.68
CA THR A 127 1.78 15.85 -8.53
C THR A 127 1.98 16.27 -7.07
N ALA A 128 1.42 15.53 -6.11
CA ALA A 128 1.38 15.93 -4.71
C ALA A 128 2.77 16.07 -4.07
N HIS A 129 3.72 15.21 -4.48
CA HIS A 129 5.06 15.13 -3.90
C HIS A 129 6.05 14.47 -4.89
N PRO A 130 7.36 14.83 -4.92
CA PRO A 130 8.35 14.22 -5.81
C PRO A 130 8.56 12.71 -5.64
N LEU A 131 8.20 12.15 -4.47
CA LEU A 131 8.25 10.71 -4.21
C LEU A 131 6.99 9.96 -4.66
N VAL A 132 5.99 10.63 -5.23
CA VAL A 132 4.87 9.94 -5.89
C VAL A 132 5.43 9.26 -7.14
N ALA A 133 5.57 7.93 -7.08
CA ALA A 133 6.29 7.15 -8.08
C ALA A 133 5.37 6.44 -9.09
N GLY A 134 4.06 6.58 -8.92
CA GLY A 134 3.05 5.99 -9.79
C GLY A 134 1.68 6.05 -9.16
N ILE A 135 0.67 5.70 -9.96
CA ILE A 135 -0.73 5.59 -9.53
C ILE A 135 -1.20 4.18 -9.88
N SER A 136 -2.09 3.64 -9.06
CA SER A 136 -2.77 2.38 -9.34
C SER A 136 -4.27 2.51 -9.17
N LEU A 137 -5.02 1.61 -9.78
CA LEU A 137 -6.46 1.50 -9.65
C LEU A 137 -6.79 0.40 -8.63
N GLY A 138 -7.77 0.64 -7.77
CA GLY A 138 -8.39 -0.36 -6.91
C GLY A 138 -9.78 -0.68 -7.45
N GLU A 139 -9.87 -1.60 -8.40
CA GLU A 139 -11.08 -1.79 -9.21
C GLU A 139 -12.29 -2.24 -8.39
N ALA A 140 -12.08 -3.13 -7.41
CA ALA A 140 -13.17 -3.66 -6.58
C ALA A 140 -13.85 -2.55 -5.76
N ASP A 141 -13.05 -1.73 -5.09
CA ASP A 141 -13.53 -0.63 -4.26
C ASP A 141 -14.08 0.51 -5.12
N LEU A 142 -13.44 0.82 -6.25
CA LEU A 142 -13.95 1.81 -7.20
C LEU A 142 -15.32 1.39 -7.76
N ALA A 143 -15.51 0.11 -8.10
CA ALA A 143 -16.78 -0.39 -8.59
C ALA A 143 -17.88 -0.26 -7.53
N ALA A 144 -17.54 -0.57 -6.27
CA ALA A 144 -18.44 -0.42 -5.14
C ALA A 144 -18.85 1.05 -4.91
N ASP A 145 -17.88 1.97 -4.95
CA ASP A 145 -18.11 3.41 -4.78
C ASP A 145 -18.98 4.00 -5.90
N LEU A 146 -18.69 3.64 -7.15
CA LEU A 146 -19.45 4.05 -8.33
C LEU A 146 -20.80 3.35 -8.47
N ARG A 147 -21.07 2.33 -7.64
CA ARG A 147 -22.28 1.49 -7.69
C ARG A 147 -22.49 0.83 -9.05
N VAL A 148 -21.41 0.44 -9.70
CA VAL A 148 -21.45 -0.30 -10.97
C VAL A 148 -21.38 -1.80 -10.70
N ALA A 149 -22.11 -2.58 -11.50
CA ALA A 149 -22.20 -4.04 -11.34
C ALA A 149 -21.85 -4.75 -12.65
N GLY A 150 -21.26 -5.94 -12.53
CA GLY A 150 -20.82 -6.76 -13.66
C GLY A 150 -19.30 -6.89 -13.71
N GLY A 151 -18.80 -8.07 -14.07
CA GLY A 151 -17.36 -8.40 -14.03
C GLY A 151 -16.48 -7.53 -14.94
N ASP A 152 -17.08 -6.93 -15.96
CA ASP A 152 -16.40 -6.09 -16.95
C ASP A 152 -16.72 -4.59 -16.78
N ALA A 153 -17.33 -4.18 -15.65
CA ALA A 153 -17.84 -2.81 -15.49
C ALA A 153 -16.74 -1.73 -15.47
N LEU A 154 -15.48 -2.11 -15.18
CA LEU A 154 -14.30 -1.24 -15.20
C LEU A 154 -13.23 -1.72 -16.20
N ALA A 155 -13.55 -2.71 -17.04
CA ALA A 155 -12.64 -3.32 -18.00
C ALA A 155 -12.59 -2.57 -19.34
#